data_AF-R7T0X0-F1
#
_entry.id   AF-R7T0X0-F1
#
_cell.length_a   1.000
_cell.length_b   1.000
_cell.length_c   1.000
_cell.angle_alpha   90.00
_cell.angle_beta   90.00
_cell.angle_gamma   90.00
#
_symmetry.space_group_name_H-M   'P 1'
#
loop_
_entity.id
_entity.type
_entity.pdbx_description
1 polymer ?
#
loop_
_entity_poly.entity_id
_entity_poly.type
_entity_poly.pdbx_seq_one_letter_code
_entity_poly.pdbx_strand_id
1 'polypeptide(L)'
;MAEACERAEALHPIHQKMVRFKQAGEKRRAVARAERERIEREVAERHRREQEEYERRRKEAWRLQREQEEERLRQAELHRLRCEREMAERERRLREQREEEERKRLEEQWRREWPERARQAELRRQQEEIERKRKDEEIIRSLQAARQRFIEEREAARQQEATQRLIQQKAEQERLAREQFATQLKVGIANRYDELWGKIKANQVPDGSIRYTDFPFPVFANNVPAPAAITYEAVEEFVFSSLRRGAAGKSRKEILKVEMLRWHPDKFIGRGTVLSKVSLDHRESVKEAADAIVRHLTILMGTN
;
A
#
# COMPACT_ATOMS: atom_id res chain seq x y z
N MET A 1 -2.37 -67.48 -135.58
CA MET A 1 -3.81 -67.76 -135.56
C MET A 1 -4.52 -66.52 -136.05
N ALA A 2 -5.33 -66.52 -137.08
CA ALA A 2 -5.64 -67.42 -138.19
C ALA A 2 -6.38 -66.45 -139.13
N GLU A 3 -5.91 -66.27 -140.36
CA GLU A 3 -6.59 -66.85 -141.53
C GLU A 3 -8.11 -66.66 -141.48
N ALA A 4 -8.65 -65.78 -142.33
CA ALA A 4 -9.39 -66.22 -143.51
C ALA A 4 -10.15 -65.08 -144.21
N CYS A 5 -10.21 -65.21 -145.55
CA CYS A 5 -11.17 -64.61 -146.49
C CYS A 5 -11.04 -63.10 -146.72
N GLU A 6 -10.38 -62.60 -147.77
CA GLU A 6 -10.36 -63.03 -149.19
C GLU A 6 -11.74 -62.99 -149.85
N ARG A 7 -12.03 -61.84 -150.52
CA ARG A 7 -12.78 -61.67 -151.79
C ARG A 7 -13.01 -60.16 -151.99
N ALA A 8 -12.27 -59.55 -152.91
CA ALA A 8 -12.65 -59.39 -154.32
C ALA A 8 -13.61 -58.21 -154.49
N GLU A 9 -13.06 -57.07 -154.90
CA GLU A 9 -13.67 -56.21 -155.91
C GLU A 9 -12.60 -55.26 -156.43
N ALA A 10 -12.13 -55.54 -157.65
CA ALA A 10 -11.25 -54.68 -158.42
C ALA A 10 -12.00 -53.38 -158.74
N LEU A 11 -11.90 -52.42 -157.84
CA LEU A 11 -12.48 -51.10 -157.99
C LEU A 11 -11.76 -50.32 -159.09
N HIS A 12 -12.54 -50.05 -160.14
CA HIS A 12 -12.36 -49.09 -161.21
C HIS A 12 -11.41 -47.91 -160.85
N PRO A 13 -10.51 -47.45 -161.75
CA PRO A 13 -9.56 -46.34 -161.53
C PRO A 13 -10.13 -45.02 -160.95
N ILE A 14 -11.45 -44.84 -160.98
CA ILE A 14 -12.19 -43.71 -160.38
C ILE A 14 -12.31 -43.85 -158.85
N HIS A 15 -12.39 -45.07 -158.31
CA HIS A 15 -12.55 -45.32 -156.87
C HIS A 15 -11.25 -45.12 -156.07
N GLN A 16 -10.07 -45.40 -156.65
CA GLN A 16 -8.78 -45.06 -156.02
C GLN A 16 -8.58 -43.55 -155.85
N LYS A 17 -9.09 -42.74 -156.78
CA LYS A 17 -9.16 -41.27 -156.63
C LYS A 17 -10.15 -40.85 -155.54
N MET A 18 -11.31 -41.50 -155.42
CA MET A 18 -12.28 -41.23 -154.34
C MET A 18 -11.77 -41.60 -152.94
N VAL A 19 -11.01 -42.69 -152.78
CA VAL A 19 -10.42 -43.05 -151.48
C VAL A 19 -9.33 -42.07 -151.07
N ARG A 20 -8.48 -41.61 -152.00
CA ARG A 20 -7.52 -40.53 -151.73
C ARG A 20 -8.20 -39.19 -151.44
N PHE A 21 -9.34 -38.88 -152.08
CA PHE A 21 -10.15 -37.69 -151.76
C PHE A 21 -10.84 -37.79 -150.40
N LYS A 22 -11.33 -38.98 -150.02
CA LYS A 22 -11.89 -39.25 -148.69
C LYS A 22 -10.83 -39.15 -147.59
N GLN A 23 -9.64 -39.73 -147.79
CA GLN A 23 -8.54 -39.65 -146.81
C GLN A 23 -7.96 -38.23 -146.69
N ALA A 24 -7.90 -37.45 -147.79
CA ALA A 24 -7.55 -36.04 -147.74
C ALA A 24 -8.63 -35.19 -147.05
N GLY A 25 -9.92 -35.51 -147.24
CA GLY A 25 -11.04 -34.88 -146.55
C GLY A 25 -11.09 -35.20 -145.06
N GLU A 26 -10.75 -36.42 -144.66
CA GLU A 26 -10.65 -36.82 -143.25
C GLU A 26 -9.46 -36.16 -142.55
N LYS A 27 -8.30 -36.05 -143.21
CA LYS A 27 -7.17 -35.26 -142.69
C LYS A 27 -7.53 -33.78 -142.53
N ARG A 28 -8.25 -33.16 -143.48
CA ARG A 28 -8.72 -31.77 -143.34
C ARG A 28 -9.74 -31.61 -142.22
N ARG A 29 -10.64 -32.57 -142.01
CA ARG A 29 -11.60 -32.55 -140.89
C ARG A 29 -10.96 -32.84 -139.53
N ALA A 30 -9.89 -33.64 -139.49
CA ALA A 30 -9.11 -33.88 -138.28
C ALA A 30 -8.29 -32.64 -137.90
N VAL A 31 -7.64 -31.98 -138.87
CA VAL A 31 -6.93 -30.71 -138.65
C VAL A 31 -7.92 -29.61 -138.21
N ALA A 32 -9.07 -29.47 -138.86
CA ALA A 32 -10.08 -28.50 -138.46
C ALA A 32 -10.70 -28.77 -137.08
N ARG A 33 -10.82 -30.04 -136.66
CA ARG A 33 -11.25 -30.40 -135.30
C ARG A 33 -10.17 -30.10 -134.26
N ALA A 34 -8.91 -30.45 -134.54
CA ALA A 34 -7.79 -30.10 -133.67
C ALA A 34 -7.61 -28.58 -133.54
N GLU A 35 -7.84 -27.83 -134.61
CA GLU A 35 -7.76 -26.37 -134.61
C GLU A 35 -8.94 -25.73 -133.86
N ARG A 36 -10.16 -26.26 -134.00
CA ARG A 36 -11.30 -25.85 -133.16
C ARG A 36 -11.08 -26.17 -131.68
N GLU A 37 -10.59 -27.36 -131.34
CA GLU A 37 -10.27 -27.72 -129.96
C GLU A 37 -9.15 -26.85 -129.38
N ARG A 38 -8.17 -26.47 -130.21
CA ARG A 38 -7.11 -25.54 -129.78
C ARG A 38 -7.68 -24.15 -129.49
N ILE A 39 -8.53 -23.62 -130.38
CA ILE A 39 -9.19 -22.33 -130.17
C ILE A 39 -10.12 -22.38 -128.95
N GLU A 40 -10.87 -23.46 -128.77
CA GLU A 40 -11.78 -23.64 -127.64
C GLU A 40 -11.02 -23.76 -126.32
N ARG A 41 -9.86 -24.44 -126.30
CA ARG A 41 -8.95 -24.44 -125.14
C ARG A 41 -8.34 -23.07 -124.89
N GLU A 42 -7.91 -22.34 -125.91
CA GLU A 42 -7.38 -20.98 -125.77
C GLU A 42 -8.43 -20.02 -125.22
N VAL A 43 -9.69 -20.11 -125.68
CA VAL A 43 -10.81 -19.31 -125.17
C VAL A 43 -11.19 -19.71 -123.75
N ALA A 44 -11.26 -21.01 -123.44
CA ALA A 44 -11.53 -21.50 -122.10
C ALA A 44 -10.41 -21.12 -121.11
N GLU A 45 -9.15 -21.18 -121.53
CA GLU A 45 -8.00 -20.77 -120.72
C GLU A 45 -8.00 -19.26 -120.50
N ARG A 46 -8.33 -18.46 -121.53
CA ARG A 46 -8.51 -17.02 -121.39
C ARG A 46 -9.64 -16.68 -120.42
N HIS A 47 -10.78 -17.35 -120.53
CA HIS A 47 -11.90 -17.13 -119.61
C HIS A 47 -11.55 -17.56 -118.18
N ARG A 48 -10.80 -18.66 -118.02
CA ARG A 48 -10.29 -19.09 -116.70
C ARG A 48 -9.35 -18.05 -116.10
N ARG A 49 -8.42 -17.51 -116.89
CA ARG A 49 -7.51 -16.43 -116.45
C ARG A 49 -8.27 -15.17 -116.07
N GLU A 50 -9.28 -14.78 -116.85
CA GLU A 50 -10.13 -13.62 -116.56
C GLU A 50 -10.97 -13.83 -115.29
N GLN A 51 -11.50 -15.04 -115.08
CA GLN A 51 -12.21 -15.40 -113.83
C GLN A 51 -11.27 -15.43 -112.63
N GLU A 52 -10.07 -16.01 -112.77
CA GLU A 52 -9.04 -16.02 -111.73
C GLU A 52 -8.57 -14.60 -111.39
N GLU A 53 -8.40 -13.74 -112.39
CA GLU A 53 -8.03 -12.34 -112.20
C GLU A 53 -9.17 -11.54 -111.56
N TYR A 54 -10.41 -11.78 -111.95
CA TYR A 54 -11.59 -11.18 -111.31
C TYR A 54 -11.73 -11.61 -109.85
N GLU A 55 -11.61 -12.91 -109.57
CA GLU A 55 -11.57 -13.47 -108.21
C GLU A 55 -10.43 -12.87 -107.39
N ARG A 56 -9.25 -12.70 -107.99
CA ARG A 56 -8.09 -12.07 -107.35
C ARG A 56 -8.36 -10.62 -107.01
N ARG A 57 -8.86 -9.81 -107.95
CA ARG A 57 -9.22 -8.40 -107.73
C ARG A 57 -10.32 -8.25 -106.68
N ARG A 58 -11.32 -9.14 -106.70
CA ARG A 58 -12.39 -9.19 -105.69
C ARG A 58 -11.85 -9.53 -104.31
N LYS A 59 -10.94 -10.50 -104.20
CA LYS A 59 -10.26 -10.85 -102.93
C LYS A 59 -9.35 -9.75 -102.43
N GLU A 60 -8.59 -9.10 -103.32
CA GLU A 60 -7.74 -7.96 -102.98
C GLU A 60 -8.57 -6.75 -102.53
N ALA A 61 -9.67 -6.43 -103.22
CA ALA A 61 -10.60 -5.38 -102.80
C ALA A 61 -11.24 -5.67 -101.44
N TRP A 62 -11.64 -6.93 -101.19
CA TRP A 62 -12.18 -7.35 -99.90
C TRP A 62 -11.13 -7.24 -98.77
N ARG A 63 -9.87 -7.61 -99.03
CA ARG A 63 -8.76 -7.43 -98.07
C ARG A 63 -8.54 -5.97 -97.75
N LEU A 64 -8.49 -5.11 -98.77
CA LEU A 64 -8.26 -3.68 -98.58
C LEU A 64 -9.41 -3.02 -97.81
N GLN A 65 -10.66 -3.39 -98.12
CA GLN A 65 -11.82 -2.90 -97.38
C GLN A 65 -11.78 -3.33 -95.91
N ARG A 66 -11.40 -4.58 -95.64
CA ARG A 66 -11.23 -5.09 -94.28
C ARG A 66 -10.08 -4.39 -93.54
N GLU A 67 -8.95 -4.16 -94.20
CA GLU A 67 -7.83 -3.41 -93.61
C GLU A 67 -8.22 -1.97 -93.27
N GLN A 68 -8.97 -1.28 -94.15
CA GLN A 68 -9.50 0.05 -93.87
C GLN A 68 -10.51 0.04 -92.71
N GLU A 69 -11.36 -0.97 -92.62
CA GLU A 69 -12.30 -1.11 -91.51
C GLU A 69 -11.57 -1.39 -90.18
N GLU A 70 -10.58 -2.29 -90.19
CA GLU A 70 -9.72 -2.56 -89.04
C GLU A 70 -8.94 -1.31 -88.61
N GLU A 71 -8.43 -0.52 -89.56
CA GLU A 71 -7.75 0.74 -89.27
C GLU A 71 -8.70 1.79 -88.68
N ARG A 72 -9.93 1.90 -89.20
CA ARG A 72 -10.96 2.77 -88.62
C ARG A 72 -11.34 2.35 -87.21
N LEU A 73 -11.44 1.05 -86.95
CA LEU A 73 -11.70 0.52 -85.61
C LEU A 73 -10.54 0.83 -84.66
N ARG A 74 -9.28 0.65 -85.10
CA ARG A 74 -8.10 1.02 -84.31
C ARG A 74 -8.07 2.52 -83.99
N GLN A 75 -8.38 3.37 -84.97
CA GLN A 75 -8.46 4.82 -84.76
C GLN A 75 -9.58 5.20 -83.79
N ALA A 76 -10.76 4.57 -83.92
CA ALA A 76 -11.88 4.79 -83.01
C ALA A 76 -11.55 4.31 -81.58
N GLU A 77 -10.87 3.18 -81.42
CA GLU A 77 -10.43 2.66 -80.13
C GLU A 77 -9.37 3.55 -79.48
N LEU A 78 -8.37 4.01 -80.24
CA LEU A 78 -7.39 4.98 -79.77
C LEU A 78 -8.05 6.28 -79.32
N HIS A 79 -9.03 6.77 -80.07
CA HIS A 79 -9.81 7.94 -79.68
C HIS A 79 -10.60 7.70 -78.39
N ARG A 80 -11.24 6.54 -78.24
CA ARG A 80 -11.96 6.16 -77.02
C ARG A 80 -11.03 6.14 -75.80
N LEU A 81 -9.87 5.48 -75.92
CA LEU A 81 -8.85 5.42 -74.86
C LEU A 81 -8.32 6.80 -74.48
N ARG A 82 -8.14 7.69 -75.47
CA ARG A 82 -7.73 9.07 -75.22
C ARG A 82 -8.80 9.83 -74.43
N CYS A 83 -10.07 9.74 -74.83
CA CYS A 83 -11.18 10.35 -74.09
C CYS A 83 -11.32 9.77 -72.68
N GLU A 84 -11.20 8.45 -72.51
CA GLU A 84 -11.21 7.79 -71.19
C GLU A 84 -10.09 8.31 -70.29
N ARG A 85 -8.87 8.44 -70.83
CA ARG A 85 -7.72 8.98 -70.08
C ARG A 85 -7.92 10.44 -69.68
N GLU A 86 -8.43 11.27 -70.58
CA GLU A 86 -8.72 12.69 -70.31
C GLU A 86 -9.81 12.85 -69.24
N MET A 87 -10.84 12.00 -69.28
CA MET A 87 -11.89 11.97 -68.25
C MET A 87 -11.38 11.50 -66.90
N ALA A 88 -10.57 10.44 -66.86
CA ALA A 88 -9.96 9.94 -65.64
C ALA A 88 -9.01 10.97 -65.01
N GLU A 89 -8.23 11.69 -65.83
CA GLU A 89 -7.36 12.77 -65.35
C GLU A 89 -8.17 13.94 -64.79
N ARG A 90 -9.27 14.32 -65.46
CA ARG A 90 -10.18 15.36 -64.98
C ARG A 90 -10.83 14.96 -63.65
N GLU A 91 -11.25 13.70 -63.51
CA GLU A 91 -11.81 13.17 -62.26
C GLU A 91 -10.79 13.18 -61.12
N ARG A 92 -9.53 12.76 -61.40
CA ARG A 92 -8.44 12.81 -60.43
C ARG A 92 -8.18 14.24 -59.95
N ARG A 93 -8.13 15.22 -60.86
CA ARG A 93 -7.94 16.63 -60.49
C ARG A 93 -9.08 17.15 -59.62
N LEU A 94 -10.32 16.79 -59.93
CA LEU A 94 -11.49 17.16 -59.11
C LEU A 94 -11.43 16.53 -57.72
N ARG A 95 -10.97 15.27 -57.63
CA ARG A 95 -10.79 14.60 -56.34
C ARG A 95 -9.69 15.27 -55.50
N GLU A 96 -8.54 15.56 -56.10
CA GLU A 96 -7.44 16.26 -55.44
C GLU A 96 -7.88 17.66 -54.96
N GLN A 97 -8.68 18.39 -55.76
CA GLN A 97 -9.26 19.67 -55.34
C GLN A 97 -10.22 19.52 -54.15
N ARG A 98 -11.09 18.50 -54.15
CA ARG A 98 -11.99 18.24 -53.01
C ARG A 98 -11.24 17.89 -51.74
N GLU A 99 -10.23 17.03 -51.84
CA GLU A 99 -9.38 16.64 -50.71
C GLU A 99 -8.57 17.85 -50.17
N GLU A 100 -8.09 18.73 -51.06
CA GLU A 100 -7.41 19.96 -50.66
C GLU A 100 -8.37 20.97 -50.00
N GLU A 101 -9.58 21.14 -50.54
CA GLU A 101 -10.61 21.98 -49.94
C GLU A 101 -11.05 21.45 -48.57
N GLU A 102 -11.22 20.14 -48.43
CA GLU A 102 -11.56 19.49 -47.16
C GLU A 102 -10.43 19.67 -46.14
N ARG A 103 -9.17 19.48 -46.56
CA ARG A 103 -8.00 19.73 -45.71
C ARG A 103 -7.96 21.19 -45.24
N LYS A 104 -8.21 22.15 -46.14
CA LYS A 104 -8.27 23.59 -45.79
C LYS A 104 -9.40 23.88 -44.81
N ARG A 105 -10.58 23.26 -44.98
CA ARG A 105 -11.71 23.41 -44.05
C ARG A 105 -11.37 22.86 -42.66
N LEU A 106 -10.76 21.68 -42.59
CA LEU A 106 -10.32 21.08 -41.32
C LEU A 106 -9.23 21.91 -40.65
N GLU A 107 -8.25 22.39 -41.41
CA GLU A 107 -7.20 23.27 -40.91
C GLU A 107 -7.78 24.58 -40.38
N GLU A 108 -8.74 25.18 -41.09
CA GLU A 108 -9.41 26.40 -40.66
C GLU A 108 -10.28 26.17 -39.42
N GLN A 109 -11.03 25.07 -39.34
CA GLN A 109 -11.77 24.66 -38.15
C GLN A 109 -10.81 24.47 -36.96
N TRP A 110 -9.71 23.75 -37.15
CA TRP A 110 -8.69 23.59 -36.12
C TRP A 110 -8.10 24.92 -35.68
N ARG A 111 -7.80 25.82 -36.63
CA ARG A 111 -7.27 27.17 -36.32
C ARG A 111 -8.27 28.03 -35.55
N ARG A 112 -9.57 27.83 -35.75
CA ARG A 112 -10.64 28.51 -34.99
C ARG A 112 -10.84 27.90 -33.60
N GLU A 113 -10.80 26.57 -33.48
CA GLU A 113 -10.99 25.88 -32.20
C GLU A 113 -9.75 25.92 -31.29
N TRP A 114 -8.56 25.98 -31.88
CA TRP A 114 -7.30 25.91 -31.14
C TRP A 114 -7.16 26.99 -30.05
N PRO A 115 -7.45 28.28 -30.30
CA PRO A 115 -7.38 29.32 -29.27
C PRO A 115 -8.39 29.11 -28.13
N GLU A 116 -9.53 28.47 -28.39
CA GLU A 116 -10.53 28.16 -27.36
C GLU A 116 -10.09 26.98 -26.50
N ARG A 117 -9.60 25.90 -27.13
CA ARG A 117 -9.00 24.77 -26.41
C ARG A 117 -7.80 25.20 -25.58
N ALA A 118 -6.96 26.08 -26.10
CA ALA A 118 -5.83 26.66 -25.38
C ALA A 118 -6.29 27.48 -24.17
N ARG A 119 -7.32 28.32 -24.31
CA ARG A 119 -7.92 29.08 -23.20
C ARG A 119 -8.52 28.18 -22.13
N GLN A 120 -9.25 27.13 -22.53
CA GLN A 120 -9.81 26.17 -21.58
C GLN A 120 -8.71 25.37 -20.85
N ALA A 121 -7.66 24.96 -21.55
CA ALA A 121 -6.51 24.28 -20.95
C ALA A 121 -5.79 25.18 -19.94
N GLU A 122 -5.62 26.47 -20.26
CA GLU A 122 -5.01 27.45 -19.36
C GLU A 122 -5.88 27.69 -18.12
N LEU A 123 -7.20 27.81 -18.28
CA LEU A 123 -8.12 27.94 -17.14
C LEU A 123 -8.06 26.72 -16.21
N ARG A 124 -7.98 25.50 -16.78
CA ARG A 124 -7.80 24.27 -16.00
C ARG A 124 -6.48 24.28 -15.23
N ARG A 125 -5.38 24.70 -15.85
CA ARG A 125 -4.08 24.84 -15.17
C ARG A 125 -4.14 25.83 -14.02
N GLN A 126 -4.81 26.98 -14.22
CA GLN A 126 -4.99 27.97 -13.16
C GLN A 126 -5.83 27.42 -11.99
N GLN A 127 -6.90 26.67 -12.28
CA GLN A 127 -7.71 26.01 -11.26
C GLN A 127 -6.90 24.97 -10.49
N GLU A 128 -6.16 24.12 -11.19
CA GLU A 128 -5.27 23.12 -10.57
C GLU A 128 -4.20 23.79 -9.70
N GLU A 129 -3.63 24.92 -10.12
CA GLU A 129 -2.65 25.66 -9.34
C GLU A 129 -3.27 26.27 -8.07
N ILE A 130 -4.46 26.85 -8.17
CA ILE A 130 -5.21 27.37 -7.02
C ILE A 130 -5.52 26.24 -6.04
N GLU A 131 -5.97 25.08 -6.52
CA GLU A 131 -6.23 23.92 -5.68
C GLU A 131 -4.97 23.38 -5.00
N ARG A 132 -3.85 23.32 -5.73
CA ARG A 132 -2.55 22.93 -5.15
C ARG A 132 -2.14 23.89 -4.04
N LYS A 133 -2.20 25.20 -4.28
CA LYS A 133 -1.90 26.22 -3.26
C LYS A 133 -2.81 26.09 -2.03
N ARG A 134 -4.11 25.85 -2.22
CA ARG A 134 -5.05 25.60 -1.11
C ARG A 134 -4.67 24.37 -0.29
N LYS A 135 -4.33 23.26 -0.95
CA LYS A 135 -3.89 22.03 -0.27
C LYS A 135 -2.58 22.24 0.48
N ASP A 136 -1.62 22.94 -0.12
CA ASP A 136 -0.34 23.24 0.51
C ASP A 136 -0.52 24.14 1.75
N GLU A 137 -1.37 25.17 1.66
CA GLU A 137 -1.73 26.01 2.81
C GLU A 137 -2.42 25.21 3.92
N GLU A 138 -3.32 24.30 3.58
CA GLU A 138 -4.00 23.44 4.54
C GLU A 138 -3.02 22.51 5.25
N ILE A 139 -2.08 21.91 4.52
CA ILE A 139 -1.00 21.09 5.07
C ILE A 139 -0.15 21.92 6.05
N ILE A 140 0.25 23.14 5.65
CA ILE A 140 1.04 24.02 6.52
C ILE A 140 0.27 24.36 7.80
N ARG A 141 -1.02 24.72 7.71
CA ARG A 141 -1.86 25.00 8.89
C ARG A 141 -1.99 23.77 9.79
N SER A 142 -2.17 22.59 9.21
CA SER A 142 -2.28 21.33 9.95
C SER A 142 -0.97 21.00 10.68
N LEU A 143 0.18 21.17 10.03
CA LEU A 143 1.50 20.98 10.65
C LEU A 143 1.75 21.98 11.79
N GLN A 144 1.36 23.25 11.62
CA GLN A 144 1.45 24.26 12.67
C GLN A 144 0.57 23.91 13.88
N ALA A 145 -0.67 23.49 13.63
CA ALA A 145 -1.59 23.06 14.69
C ALA A 145 -1.07 21.82 15.42
N ALA A 146 -0.53 20.83 14.71
CA ALA A 146 0.07 19.64 15.29
C ALA A 146 1.29 19.99 16.16
N ARG A 147 2.15 20.89 15.69
CA ARG A 147 3.30 21.38 16.45
C ARG A 147 2.88 22.10 17.73
N GLN A 148 1.84 22.94 17.65
CA GLN A 148 1.33 23.66 18.81
C GLN A 148 0.76 22.71 19.87
N ARG A 149 -0.04 21.72 19.46
CA ARG A 149 -0.56 20.67 20.35
C ARG A 149 0.56 19.90 21.05
N PHE A 150 1.61 19.55 20.31
CA PHE A 150 2.76 18.85 20.87
C PHE A 150 3.50 19.69 21.93
N ILE A 151 3.61 21.01 21.73
CA ILE A 151 4.21 21.92 22.71
C ILE A 151 3.33 22.00 23.97
N GLU A 152 2.03 22.21 23.81
CA GLU A 152 1.07 22.31 24.91
C GLU A 152 1.01 21.03 25.75
N GLU A 153 0.98 19.86 25.09
CA GLU A 153 0.99 18.56 25.76
C GLU A 153 2.28 18.36 26.58
N ARG A 154 3.44 18.75 26.01
CA ARG A 154 4.73 18.67 26.70
C ARG A 154 4.83 19.65 27.88
N GLU A 155 4.18 20.79 27.82
CA GLU A 155 4.09 21.74 28.95
C GLU A 155 3.15 21.24 30.03
N ALA A 156 1.98 20.72 29.66
CA ALA A 156 1.04 20.10 30.58
C ALA A 156 1.66 18.91 31.31
N ALA A 157 2.38 18.04 30.60
CA ALA A 157 3.10 16.91 31.19
C ALA A 157 4.17 17.38 32.20
N ARG A 158 4.93 18.44 31.88
CA ARG A 158 5.92 19.03 32.80
C ARG A 158 5.27 19.63 34.04
N GLN A 159 4.11 20.26 33.91
CA GLN A 159 3.36 20.80 35.06
C GLN A 159 2.80 19.68 35.95
N GLN A 160 2.26 18.62 35.34
CA GLN A 160 1.79 17.44 36.08
C GLN A 160 2.93 16.75 36.83
N GLU A 161 4.09 16.57 36.19
CA GLU A 161 5.26 15.99 36.85
C GLU A 161 5.76 16.88 38.00
N ALA A 162 5.83 18.20 37.81
CA ALA A 162 6.25 19.14 38.86
C ALA A 162 5.30 19.11 40.06
N THR A 163 3.98 19.09 39.83
CA THR A 163 2.98 19.00 40.89
C THR A 163 3.05 17.67 41.64
N GLN A 164 3.23 16.56 40.93
CA GLN A 164 3.42 15.24 41.56
C GLN A 164 4.70 15.19 42.41
N ARG A 165 5.82 15.73 41.93
CA ARG A 165 7.07 15.80 42.70
C ARG A 165 6.88 16.62 43.98
N LEU A 166 6.17 17.74 43.91
CA LEU A 166 5.89 18.57 45.08
C LEU A 166 5.00 17.85 46.11
N ILE A 167 3.98 17.12 45.65
CA ILE A 167 3.13 16.29 46.51
C ILE A 167 3.97 15.19 47.19
N GLN A 168 4.83 14.49 46.44
CA GLN A 168 5.69 13.44 46.97
C GLN A 168 6.68 13.99 48.01
N GLN A 169 7.33 15.12 47.72
CA GLN A 169 8.23 15.77 48.67
C GLN A 169 7.51 16.17 49.96
N LYS A 170 6.31 16.74 49.85
CA LYS A 170 5.51 17.12 51.02
C LYS A 170 5.10 15.90 51.85
N ALA A 171 4.66 14.83 51.20
CA ALA A 171 4.29 13.58 51.88
C ALA A 171 5.49 12.93 52.58
N GLU A 172 6.67 12.97 51.97
CA GLU A 172 7.91 12.46 52.58
C GLU A 172 8.35 13.30 53.77
N GLN A 173 8.33 14.64 53.65
CA GLN A 173 8.61 15.53 54.77
C GLN A 173 7.65 15.31 55.93
N GLU A 174 6.35 15.12 55.65
CA GLU A 174 5.36 14.82 56.68
C GLU A 174 5.62 13.46 57.34
N ARG A 175 5.99 12.43 56.58
CA ARG A 175 6.37 11.12 57.12
C ARG A 175 7.58 11.25 58.06
N LEU A 176 8.64 11.92 57.61
CA LEU A 176 9.84 12.15 58.42
C LEU A 176 9.53 12.97 59.68
N ALA A 177 8.70 14.01 59.57
CA ALA A 177 8.29 14.81 60.72
C ALA A 177 7.48 13.98 61.73
N ARG A 178 6.59 13.11 61.27
CA ARG A 178 5.83 12.18 62.13
C ARG A 178 6.74 11.18 62.83
N GLU A 179 7.71 10.60 62.11
CA GLU A 179 8.69 9.66 62.66
C GLU A 179 9.60 10.33 63.70
N GLN A 180 10.08 11.54 63.40
CA GLN A 180 10.86 12.35 64.34
C GLN A 180 10.05 12.70 65.59
N PHE A 181 8.80 13.13 65.43
CA PHE A 181 7.91 13.43 66.54
C PHE A 181 7.62 12.19 67.41
N ALA A 182 7.34 11.04 66.79
CA ALA A 182 7.14 9.78 67.50
C ALA A 182 8.40 9.37 68.28
N THR A 183 9.58 9.53 67.68
CA THR A 183 10.86 9.27 68.33
C THR A 183 11.10 10.21 69.52
N GLN A 184 10.83 11.52 69.34
CA GLN A 184 10.92 12.51 70.42
C GLN A 184 9.98 12.18 71.58
N LEU A 185 8.76 11.72 71.29
CA LEU A 185 7.81 11.28 72.31
C LEU A 185 8.37 10.08 73.09
N LYS A 186 8.89 9.06 72.40
CA LYS A 186 9.53 7.90 73.03
C LYS A 186 10.73 8.29 73.91
N VAL A 187 11.56 9.23 73.45
CA VAL A 187 12.67 9.79 74.24
C VAL A 187 12.15 10.49 75.50
N GLY A 188 11.10 11.29 75.39
CA GLY A 188 10.46 11.94 76.53
C GLY A 188 9.97 10.93 77.58
N ILE A 189 9.32 9.86 77.14
CA ILE A 189 8.83 8.79 78.01
C ILE A 189 9.99 8.05 78.69
N ALA A 190 11.04 7.71 77.94
CA ALA A 190 12.22 7.04 78.47
C ALA A 190 12.95 7.89 79.53
N ASN A 191 13.10 9.20 79.29
CA ASN A 191 13.70 10.12 80.26
C ASN A 191 12.82 10.23 81.52
N ARG A 192 11.50 10.39 81.36
CA ARG A 192 10.55 10.44 82.48
C ARG A 192 10.61 9.17 83.34
N TYR A 193 10.72 7.99 82.71
CA TYR A 193 10.87 6.71 83.40
C TYR A 193 12.11 6.70 84.31
N ASP A 194 13.27 7.05 83.77
CA ASP A 194 14.52 7.03 84.54
C ASP A 194 14.54 8.11 85.63
N GLU A 195 13.99 9.31 85.37
CA GLU A 195 13.87 10.38 86.36
C GLU A 195 12.96 10.02 87.53
N LEU A 196 11.76 9.50 87.25
CA LEU A 196 10.80 9.10 88.30
C LEU A 196 11.37 7.97 89.15
N TRP A 197 11.98 6.95 88.53
CA TRP A 197 12.67 5.90 89.28
C TRP A 197 13.83 6.43 90.12
N GLY A 198 14.56 7.43 89.63
CA GLY A 198 15.58 8.14 90.42
C GLY A 198 14.99 8.80 91.67
N LYS A 199 13.90 9.56 91.52
CA LYS A 199 13.20 10.23 92.62
C LYS A 199 12.62 9.24 93.65
N ILE A 200 12.02 8.15 93.19
CA ILE A 200 11.49 7.08 94.05
C ILE A 200 12.63 6.45 94.87
N LYS A 201 13.75 6.09 94.22
CA LYS A 201 14.91 5.49 94.91
C LYS A 201 15.56 6.44 95.91
N ALA A 202 15.60 7.73 95.59
CA ALA A 202 16.12 8.77 96.48
C ALA A 202 15.14 9.17 97.60
N ASN A 203 13.96 8.52 97.68
CA ASN A 203 12.90 8.84 98.64
C ASN A 203 12.44 10.32 98.58
N GLN A 204 12.55 10.95 97.40
CA GLN A 204 12.17 12.36 97.18
C GLN A 204 10.68 12.53 96.86
N VAL A 205 9.96 11.42 96.68
CA VAL A 205 8.52 11.42 96.41
C VAL A 205 7.76 11.25 97.73
N PRO A 206 6.77 12.10 98.04
CA PRO A 206 5.90 11.92 99.20
C PRO A 206 5.07 10.62 99.12
N ASP A 207 4.78 10.03 100.27
CA ASP A 207 3.91 8.85 100.33
C ASP A 207 2.51 9.17 99.80
N GLY A 208 1.91 8.22 99.07
CA GLY A 208 0.57 8.36 98.49
C GLY A 208 0.44 9.35 97.33
N SER A 209 1.53 9.94 96.83
CA SER A 209 1.44 11.01 95.82
C SER A 209 1.37 10.53 94.36
N ILE A 210 1.83 9.31 94.06
CA ILE A 210 1.84 8.77 92.69
C ILE A 210 0.52 8.06 92.38
N ARG A 211 -0.12 8.42 91.27
CA ARG A 211 -1.30 7.70 90.73
C ARG A 211 -0.87 6.57 89.78
N TYR A 212 -1.76 5.62 89.51
CA TYR A 212 -1.49 4.52 88.59
C TYR A 212 -0.99 5.00 87.21
N THR A 213 -1.69 5.98 86.62
CA THR A 213 -1.38 6.55 85.30
C THR A 213 -0.04 7.30 85.23
N ASP A 214 0.47 7.74 86.39
CA ASP A 214 1.74 8.47 86.52
C ASP A 214 2.90 7.57 86.90
N PHE A 215 2.63 6.30 87.18
CA PHE A 215 3.66 5.35 87.57
C PHE A 215 4.58 5.04 86.39
N PRO A 216 5.92 5.02 86.58
CA PRO A 216 6.87 4.81 85.49
C PRO A 216 6.92 3.34 85.08
N PHE A 217 5.92 2.88 84.32
CA PHE A 217 5.91 1.56 83.70
C PHE A 217 6.91 1.50 82.52
N PRO A 218 7.54 0.34 82.25
CA PRO A 218 8.52 0.21 81.19
C PRO A 218 7.82 -0.05 79.85
N VAL A 219 7.04 0.93 79.38
CA VAL A 219 6.33 0.88 78.09
C VAL A 219 6.35 2.26 77.43
N PHE A 220 6.32 2.34 76.10
CA PHE A 220 6.28 3.61 75.35
C PHE A 220 4.89 4.28 75.30
N ALA A 221 3.95 3.83 76.13
CA ALA A 221 2.64 4.45 76.26
C ALA A 221 2.69 5.57 77.32
N ASN A 222 2.26 6.78 76.96
CA ASN A 222 2.21 7.92 77.89
C ASN A 222 1.24 7.69 79.07
N ASN A 223 0.24 6.83 78.86
CA ASN A 223 -0.74 6.46 79.87
C ASN A 223 -1.09 4.98 79.70
N VAL A 224 -0.86 4.20 80.74
CA VAL A 224 -1.27 2.79 80.81
C VAL A 224 -2.61 2.77 81.53
N PRO A 225 -3.73 2.45 80.85
CA PRO A 225 -5.06 2.55 81.45
C PRO A 225 -5.35 1.41 82.44
N ALA A 226 -4.74 0.24 82.24
CA ALA A 226 -4.96 -0.94 83.07
C ALA A 226 -3.74 -1.87 83.04
N PRO A 227 -3.56 -2.75 84.04
CA PRO A 227 -2.43 -3.70 84.09
C PRO A 227 -2.34 -4.61 82.86
N ALA A 228 -3.49 -5.01 82.31
CA ALA A 228 -3.58 -5.84 81.10
C ALA A 228 -2.98 -5.18 79.84
N ALA A 229 -2.81 -3.86 79.81
CA ALA A 229 -2.17 -3.17 78.68
C ALA A 229 -0.64 -3.33 78.67
N ILE A 230 -0.05 -3.93 79.71
CA ILE A 230 1.39 -4.18 79.80
C ILE A 230 1.69 -5.55 79.18
N THR A 231 1.97 -5.55 77.88
CA THR A 231 2.30 -6.76 77.12
C THR A 231 3.79 -7.07 77.17
N TYR A 232 4.14 -8.31 76.83
CA TYR A 232 5.54 -8.76 76.76
C TYR A 232 6.34 -7.93 75.76
N GLU A 233 5.78 -7.68 74.57
CA GLU A 233 6.42 -6.96 73.47
C GLU A 233 6.66 -5.50 73.83
N ALA A 234 5.69 -4.86 74.51
CA ALA A 234 5.83 -3.47 74.94
C ALA A 234 6.94 -3.31 75.99
N VAL A 235 7.06 -4.28 76.91
CA VAL A 235 8.13 -4.32 77.90
C VAL A 235 9.48 -4.61 77.25
N GLU A 236 9.56 -5.57 76.33
CA GLU A 236 10.77 -5.88 75.59
C GLU A 236 11.27 -4.67 74.78
N GLU A 237 10.40 -4.07 73.98
CA GLU A 237 10.71 -2.91 73.15
C GLU A 237 11.26 -1.76 74.00
N PHE A 238 10.62 -1.49 75.13
CA PHE A 238 11.03 -0.41 76.02
C PHE A 238 12.36 -0.70 76.72
N VAL A 239 12.49 -1.88 77.33
CA VAL A 239 13.65 -2.24 78.16
C VAL A 239 14.94 -2.20 77.35
N PHE A 240 14.90 -2.70 76.12
CA PHE A 240 16.06 -2.75 75.22
C PHE A 240 16.17 -1.57 74.25
N SER A 241 15.31 -0.56 74.37
CA SER A 241 15.38 0.59 73.50
C SER A 241 16.70 1.35 73.66
N SER A 242 17.32 1.69 72.53
CA SER A 242 18.49 2.59 72.47
C SER A 242 18.19 4.00 72.97
N LEU A 243 16.91 4.38 73.07
CA LEU A 243 16.47 5.67 73.57
C LEU A 243 16.61 5.79 75.10
N ARG A 244 16.81 4.67 75.81
CA ARG A 244 17.04 4.68 77.25
C ARG A 244 18.50 4.98 77.57
N ARG A 245 18.73 6.11 78.24
CA ARG A 245 20.08 6.48 78.73
C ARG A 245 20.70 5.40 79.61
N GLY A 246 19.88 4.76 80.45
CA GLY A 246 20.33 3.69 81.35
C GLY A 246 20.72 2.38 80.65
N ALA A 247 20.34 2.18 79.39
CA ALA A 247 20.62 0.97 78.60
C ALA A 247 21.82 1.15 77.66
N ALA A 248 22.19 2.39 77.33
CA ALA A 248 23.30 2.68 76.44
C ALA A 248 24.61 2.03 76.92
N GLY A 249 25.24 1.23 76.04
CA GLY A 249 26.51 0.55 76.30
C GLY A 249 26.45 -0.69 77.21
N LYS A 250 25.27 -1.10 77.69
CA LYS A 250 25.11 -2.31 78.51
C LYS A 250 24.65 -3.50 77.67
N SER A 251 25.09 -4.70 78.05
CA SER A 251 24.58 -5.94 77.44
C SER A 251 23.11 -6.19 77.82
N ARG A 252 22.37 -6.95 76.99
CA ARG A 252 20.98 -7.35 77.27
C ARG A 252 20.84 -7.96 78.68
N LYS A 253 21.78 -8.81 79.09
CA LYS A 253 21.80 -9.45 80.41
C LYS A 253 21.98 -8.46 81.56
N GLU A 254 22.84 -7.45 81.41
CA GLU A 254 23.02 -6.39 82.41
C GLU A 254 21.79 -5.50 82.53
N ILE A 255 21.18 -5.14 81.40
CA ILE A 255 19.93 -4.36 81.38
C ILE A 255 18.83 -5.12 82.14
N LEU A 256 18.62 -6.40 81.84
CA LEU A 256 17.62 -7.22 82.51
C LEU A 256 17.88 -7.38 84.01
N LYS A 257 19.14 -7.57 84.44
CA LYS A 257 19.49 -7.61 85.87
C LYS A 257 19.11 -6.32 86.58
N VAL A 258 19.40 -5.17 85.98
CA VAL A 258 19.07 -3.85 86.54
C VAL A 258 17.56 -3.65 86.63
N GLU A 259 16.81 -4.03 85.59
CA GLU A 259 15.35 -3.94 85.60
C GLU A 259 14.71 -4.92 86.59
N MET A 260 15.23 -6.14 86.71
CA MET A 260 14.73 -7.12 87.69
C MET A 260 14.94 -6.66 89.13
N LEU A 261 16.08 -6.03 89.44
CA LEU A 261 16.30 -5.39 90.74
C LEU A 261 15.40 -4.17 90.97
N ARG A 262 14.98 -3.49 89.91
CA ARG A 262 14.06 -2.34 89.98
C ARG A 262 12.64 -2.81 90.28
N TRP A 263 12.21 -3.89 89.64
CA TRP A 263 10.86 -4.45 89.70
C TRP A 263 10.70 -5.61 90.70
N HIS A 264 11.68 -5.88 91.56
CA HIS A 264 11.64 -7.00 92.51
C HIS A 264 10.38 -6.98 93.40
N PRO A 265 9.67 -8.11 93.58
CA PRO A 265 8.38 -8.17 94.30
C PRO A 265 8.43 -7.58 95.70
N ASP A 266 9.54 -7.77 96.42
CA ASP A 266 9.76 -7.26 97.78
C ASP A 266 9.52 -5.74 97.92
N LYS A 267 9.79 -4.96 96.85
CA LYS A 267 9.55 -3.51 96.85
C LYS A 267 8.07 -3.13 96.76
N PHE A 268 7.23 -4.08 96.37
CA PHE A 268 5.79 -3.95 96.13
C PHE A 268 4.95 -4.76 97.13
N ILE A 269 5.55 -5.32 98.19
CA ILE A 269 4.83 -6.03 99.26
C ILE A 269 4.65 -5.12 100.49
N GLY A 270 3.44 -5.08 101.06
CA GLY A 270 3.15 -4.41 102.34
C GLY A 270 3.42 -2.90 102.34
N ARG A 271 4.27 -2.42 103.25
CA ARG A 271 4.77 -1.03 103.30
C ARG A 271 6.09 -0.86 102.53
N GLY A 272 6.30 -1.61 101.45
CA GLY A 272 7.47 -1.53 100.60
C GLY A 272 7.77 -0.10 100.11
N THR A 273 9.04 0.20 99.89
CA THR A 273 9.56 1.54 99.60
C THR A 273 8.95 2.19 98.35
N VAL A 274 8.46 1.39 97.40
CA VAL A 274 7.82 1.88 96.17
C VAL A 274 6.30 1.99 96.36
N LEU A 275 5.66 0.99 96.97
CA LEU A 275 4.20 0.99 97.14
C LEU A 275 3.71 2.07 98.12
N SER A 276 4.54 2.48 99.09
CA SER A 276 4.21 3.60 99.98
C SER A 276 4.01 4.92 99.21
N LYS A 277 4.67 5.09 98.07
CA LYS A 277 4.61 6.28 97.20
C LYS A 277 3.36 6.34 96.34
N VAL A 278 2.68 5.21 96.16
CA VAL A 278 1.48 5.09 95.36
C VAL A 278 0.25 5.39 96.22
N SER A 279 -0.68 6.18 95.67
CA SER A 279 -1.99 6.45 96.28
C SER A 279 -2.70 5.13 96.62
N LEU A 280 -3.39 5.09 97.76
CA LEU A 280 -4.03 3.89 98.30
C LEU A 280 -4.95 3.21 97.27
N ASP A 281 -5.74 4.00 96.54
CA ASP A 281 -6.71 3.51 95.54
C ASP A 281 -6.07 2.83 94.33
N HIS A 282 -4.77 3.06 94.12
CA HIS A 282 -4.02 2.60 92.95
C HIS A 282 -3.00 1.50 93.28
N ARG A 283 -2.82 1.15 94.56
CA ARG A 283 -1.79 0.18 94.99
C ARG A 283 -1.98 -1.19 94.39
N GLU A 284 -3.21 -1.71 94.38
CA GLU A 284 -3.47 -3.06 93.87
C GLU A 284 -3.19 -3.14 92.37
N SER A 285 -3.61 -2.13 91.60
CA SER A 285 -3.34 -2.08 90.17
C SER A 285 -1.84 -1.94 89.86
N VAL A 286 -1.09 -1.12 90.62
CA VAL A 286 0.38 -1.02 90.44
C VAL A 286 1.06 -2.34 90.79
N LYS A 287 0.59 -3.04 91.83
CA LYS A 287 1.12 -4.35 92.22
C LYS A 287 0.87 -5.41 91.14
N GLU A 288 -0.36 -5.50 90.63
CA GLU A 288 -0.71 -6.41 89.53
C GLU A 288 0.14 -6.13 88.26
N ALA A 289 0.32 -4.85 87.92
CA ALA A 289 1.18 -4.42 86.83
C ALA A 289 2.66 -4.79 87.06
N ALA A 290 3.17 -4.62 88.30
CA ALA A 290 4.52 -5.02 88.66
C ALA A 290 4.72 -6.53 88.52
N ASP A 291 3.77 -7.34 88.98
CA ASP A 291 3.81 -8.80 88.85
C ASP A 291 3.79 -9.23 87.37
N ALA A 292 3.01 -8.55 86.51
CA ALA A 292 3.06 -8.76 85.06
C ALA A 292 4.45 -8.44 84.48
N ILE A 293 5.03 -7.30 84.85
CA ILE A 293 6.37 -6.89 84.37
C ILE A 293 7.45 -7.87 84.82
N VAL A 294 7.41 -8.32 86.08
CA VAL A 294 8.38 -9.31 86.60
C VAL A 294 8.30 -10.60 85.78
N ARG A 295 7.09 -11.12 85.51
CA ARG A 295 6.92 -12.29 84.66
C ARG A 295 7.52 -12.10 83.27
N HIS A 296 7.25 -10.96 82.63
CA HIS A 296 7.81 -10.64 81.30
C HIS A 296 9.34 -10.56 81.32
N LEU A 297 9.92 -9.88 82.33
CA LEU A 297 11.36 -9.77 82.50
C LEU A 297 12.04 -11.12 82.80
N THR A 298 11.37 -12.01 83.55
CA THR A 298 11.85 -13.38 83.79
C THR A 298 11.88 -14.19 82.52
N ILE A 299 10.84 -14.10 81.67
CA ILE A 299 10.82 -14.75 80.35
C ILE A 299 11.98 -14.21 79.50
N LEU A 300 12.16 -12.90 79.41
CA LEU A 300 13.25 -12.26 78.65
C LEU A 300 14.66 -12.69 79.13
N MET A 301 14.80 -13.03 80.41
CA MET A 301 16.06 -13.53 80.98
C MET A 301 16.33 -14.97 80.60
N GLY A 302 15.29 -15.78 80.37
CA GLY A 302 15.41 -17.18 79.94
C GLY A 302 15.57 -17.36 78.43
N THR A 303 15.19 -16.36 77.62
CA THR A 303 15.30 -16.40 76.14
C THR A 303 16.64 -15.89 75.57
N ASN A 304 17.59 -15.45 76.41
CA ASN A 304 18.98 -15.11 76.00
C ASN A 304 19.96 -16.19 76.44
#